data_AF-A0A963SFW7-F1
#
_entry.id   AF-A0A963SFW7-F1
#
_cell.length_a   1.000
_cell.length_b   1.000
_cell.length_c   1.000
_cell.angle_alpha   90.00
_cell.angle_beta   90.00
_cell.angle_gamma   90.00
#
_symmetry.space_group_name_H-M   'P 1'
#
loop_
_entity.id
_entity.type
_entity.pdbx_description
1 polymer ?
#
loop_
_entity_poly.entity_id
_entity_poly.type
_entity_poly.pdbx_seq_one_letter_code
_entity_poly.pdbx_strand_id
1 'polypeptide(L)'
;MRWTATIMLVAMAAVFVATRPLLGLHSAWGYVHAFAEAAMVGGLADWFAVTALFRHPLGVPIPHTAIIPENKDRIADTMAQFLRENFLIPTVVARRMRHMNIAGAAGDFLVAPQGETRSRITGGAAELIAEVLESLDPARLGTQVRSGLKVQLAKLDISPVLRQIHSCPTPHPSDLPLM
;
A
#
# COMPACT_ATOMS: atom_id res chain seq x y z
N MET A 1 17.46 -16.81 -4.52
CA MET A 1 17.72 -15.93 -5.69
C MET A 1 18.77 -14.84 -5.45
N ARG A 2 18.84 -14.16 -4.28
CA ARG A 2 19.82 -13.07 -4.09
C ARG A 2 21.29 -13.54 -4.12
N TRP A 3 21.53 -14.74 -3.60
CA TRP A 3 22.85 -15.35 -3.51
C TRP A 3 23.42 -15.80 -4.87
N THR A 4 22.55 -16.17 -5.82
CA THR A 4 23.02 -16.70 -7.12
C THR A 4 23.67 -15.61 -7.96
N ALA A 5 23.13 -14.39 -7.94
CA ALA A 5 23.72 -13.25 -8.66
C ALA A 5 25.09 -12.84 -8.08
N THR A 6 25.21 -12.82 -6.75
CA THR A 6 26.48 -12.49 -6.08
C THR A 6 27.54 -13.57 -6.32
N ILE A 7 27.16 -14.85 -6.24
CA ILE A 7 28.06 -15.97 -6.53
C ILE A 7 28.55 -15.92 -7.98
N MET A 8 27.67 -15.62 -8.94
CA MET A 8 28.04 -15.52 -10.35
C MET A 8 28.98 -14.34 -10.63
N LEU A 9 28.76 -13.19 -10.00
CA LEU A 9 29.67 -12.04 -10.09
C LEU A 9 31.06 -12.38 -9.53
N VAL A 10 31.11 -13.01 -8.35
CA VAL A 10 32.37 -13.45 -7.71
C VAL A 10 33.07 -14.50 -8.56
N ALA A 11 32.34 -15.44 -9.15
CA ALA A 11 32.89 -16.44 -10.05
C ALA A 11 33.53 -15.80 -11.29
N MET A 12 32.86 -14.84 -11.94
CA MET A 12 33.44 -14.12 -13.08
C MET A 12 34.67 -13.29 -12.67
N ALA A 13 34.67 -12.69 -11.48
CA ALA A 13 35.84 -12.01 -10.94
C ALA A 13 37.01 -12.96 -10.68
N ALA A 14 36.75 -14.16 -10.16
CA ALA A 14 37.77 -15.18 -9.99
C ALA A 14 38.35 -15.63 -11.35
N VAL A 15 37.50 -15.85 -12.35
CA VAL A 15 37.93 -16.22 -13.71
C VAL A 15 38.78 -15.10 -14.33
N PHE A 16 38.40 -13.84 -14.18
CA PHE A 16 39.16 -12.70 -14.67
C PHE A 16 40.57 -12.64 -14.06
N VAL A 17 40.68 -12.76 -12.73
CA VAL A 17 41.97 -12.75 -12.02
C VAL A 17 42.82 -13.98 -12.37
N ALA A 18 42.21 -15.17 -12.42
CA ALA A 18 42.90 -16.42 -12.74
C ALA A 18 43.40 -16.47 -14.18
N THR A 19 42.68 -15.83 -15.10
CA THR A 19 43.08 -15.79 -16.52
C THR A 19 44.22 -14.79 -16.75
N ARG A 20 44.36 -13.74 -15.93
CA ARG A 20 45.36 -12.68 -16.05
C ARG A 20 46.82 -13.16 -16.26
N PRO A 21 47.36 -14.13 -15.49
CA PRO A 21 48.71 -14.66 -15.73
C PRO A 21 48.81 -15.58 -16.96
N LEU A 22 47.69 -16.09 -17.48
CA LEU A 22 47.65 -17.04 -18.61
C LEU A 22 47.56 -16.35 -19.99
N LEU A 23 47.34 -15.02 -20.05
CA LEU A 23 47.24 -14.28 -21.32
C LEU A 23 48.48 -14.42 -22.21
N GLY A 24 49.66 -14.64 -21.61
CA GLY A 24 50.92 -14.80 -22.34
C GLY A 24 51.12 -16.18 -22.99
N LEU A 25 50.27 -17.18 -22.70
CA LEU A 25 50.47 -18.56 -23.14
C LEU A 25 49.71 -18.90 -24.43
N HIS A 26 48.47 -18.43 -24.58
CA HIS A 26 47.65 -18.76 -25.74
C HIS A 26 46.54 -17.73 -26.01
N SER A 27 46.30 -17.38 -27.28
CA SER A 27 45.29 -16.39 -27.70
C SER A 27 43.86 -16.73 -27.23
N ALA A 28 43.56 -18.02 -27.06
CA ALA A 28 42.28 -18.49 -26.51
C ALA A 28 41.95 -17.92 -25.12
N TRP A 29 42.96 -17.70 -24.27
CA TRP A 29 42.79 -17.12 -22.93
C TRP A 29 42.39 -15.63 -22.98
N GLY A 30 42.72 -14.93 -24.07
CA GLY A 30 42.30 -13.55 -24.29
C GLY A 30 40.78 -13.41 -24.40
N TYR A 31 40.11 -14.34 -25.09
CA TYR A 31 38.64 -14.34 -25.21
C TYR A 31 37.95 -14.61 -23.88
N VAL A 32 38.48 -15.54 -23.09
CA VAL A 32 37.95 -15.86 -21.75
C VAL A 32 38.14 -14.67 -20.79
N HIS A 33 39.30 -14.01 -20.85
CA HIS A 33 39.57 -12.81 -20.06
C HIS A 33 38.61 -11.66 -20.42
N ALA A 34 38.46 -11.36 -21.71
CA ALA A 34 37.56 -10.31 -22.17
C ALA A 34 36.09 -10.61 -21.85
N PHE A 35 35.67 -11.87 -21.94
CA PHE A 35 34.32 -12.28 -21.55
C PHE A 35 34.09 -12.11 -20.05
N ALA A 36 35.05 -12.54 -19.21
CA ALA A 36 34.96 -12.38 -17.76
C ALA A 36 34.95 -10.90 -17.34
N GLU A 37 35.75 -10.06 -18.02
CA GLU A 37 35.76 -8.61 -17.84
C GLU A 37 34.39 -7.99 -18.17
N ALA A 38 33.85 -8.30 -19.35
CA ALA A 38 32.55 -7.80 -19.79
C ALA A 38 31.42 -8.26 -18.85
N ALA A 39 31.43 -9.53 -18.42
CA ALA A 39 30.44 -10.06 -17.50
C ALA A 39 30.49 -9.40 -16.11
N MET A 40 31.68 -9.12 -15.59
CA MET A 40 31.86 -8.44 -14.31
C MET A 40 31.37 -6.99 -14.36
N VAL A 41 31.79 -6.24 -15.39
CA VAL A 41 31.39 -4.85 -15.58
C VAL A 41 29.88 -4.74 -15.81
N GLY A 42 29.31 -5.64 -16.61
CA GLY A 42 27.86 -5.71 -16.85
C GLY A 42 27.06 -5.96 -15.57
N GLY A 43 27.52 -6.88 -14.72
CA GLY A 43 26.87 -7.15 -13.43
C GLY A 43 26.93 -5.97 -12.45
N LEU A 44 28.07 -5.25 -12.41
CA LEU A 44 28.20 -4.02 -11.63
C LEU A 44 27.32 -2.89 -12.15
N ALA A 45 27.20 -2.77 -13.47
CA ALA A 45 26.37 -1.76 -14.12
C ALA A 45 24.87 -1.96 -13.83
N ASP A 46 24.40 -3.22 -13.87
CA ASP A 46 23.01 -3.55 -13.52
C ASP A 46 22.69 -3.17 -12.07
N TRP A 47 23.58 -3.51 -11.13
CA TRP A 47 23.44 -3.12 -9.73
C TRP A 47 23.39 -1.59 -9.58
N PHE A 48 24.25 -0.87 -10.29
CA PHE A 48 24.28 0.59 -10.27
C PHE A 48 22.99 1.18 -10.85
N ALA A 49 22.49 0.65 -11.97
CA ALA A 49 21.29 1.16 -12.64
C ALA A 49 20.04 1.02 -11.76
N VAL A 50 19.81 -0.16 -11.17
CA VAL A 50 18.68 -0.38 -10.27
C VAL A 50 18.81 0.48 -9.02
N THR A 51 20.01 0.59 -8.45
CA THR A 51 20.22 1.43 -7.27
C THR A 51 19.98 2.89 -7.61
N ALA A 52 20.52 3.40 -8.72
CA ALA A 52 20.37 4.78 -9.20
C ALA A 52 18.92 5.13 -9.58
N LEU A 53 18.08 4.15 -9.91
CA LEU A 53 16.67 4.40 -10.17
C LEU A 53 15.92 4.78 -8.88
N PHE A 54 16.25 4.13 -7.76
CA PHE A 54 15.51 4.27 -6.49
C PHE A 54 16.23 5.08 -5.41
N ARG A 55 17.57 5.15 -5.44
CA ARG A 55 18.43 5.70 -4.39
C ARG A 55 19.72 6.26 -5.00
N HIS A 56 20.53 6.90 -4.16
CA HIS A 56 21.86 7.36 -4.52
C HIS A 56 22.88 6.21 -4.35
N PRO A 57 23.53 5.74 -5.44
CA PRO A 57 24.55 4.70 -5.33
C PRO A 57 25.71 5.19 -4.45
N LEU A 58 26.20 4.34 -3.55
CA LEU A 58 27.23 4.67 -2.55
C LEU A 58 26.87 5.78 -1.55
N GLY A 59 25.62 6.23 -1.50
CA GLY A 59 25.17 7.28 -0.58
C GLY A 59 25.65 8.70 -0.94
N VAL A 60 26.27 8.88 -2.10
CA VAL A 60 26.74 10.17 -2.58
C VAL A 60 25.64 10.82 -3.43
N PRO A 61 25.23 12.08 -3.17
CA PRO A 61 24.22 12.77 -3.96
C PRO A 61 24.78 13.18 -5.33
N ILE A 62 24.80 12.23 -6.27
CA ILE A 62 25.22 12.48 -7.65
C ILE A 62 24.03 13.10 -8.42
N PRO A 63 24.22 14.22 -9.13
CA PRO A 63 23.17 14.83 -9.94
C PRO A 63 22.65 13.83 -10.99
N HIS A 64 21.33 13.77 -11.19
CA HIS A 64 20.62 12.82 -12.08
C HIS A 64 20.55 11.35 -11.60
N THR A 65 20.84 11.06 -10.34
CA THR A 65 20.53 9.75 -9.71
C THR A 65 19.29 9.87 -8.81
N ALA A 66 18.71 8.74 -8.39
CA ALA A 66 17.43 8.67 -7.70
C ALA A 66 16.26 9.23 -8.53
N ILE A 67 16.17 8.84 -9.81
CA ILE A 67 15.21 9.38 -10.79
C ILE A 67 13.74 9.26 -10.33
N ILE A 68 13.36 8.12 -9.74
CA ILE A 68 11.99 7.87 -9.29
C ILE A 68 11.59 8.77 -8.11
N PRO A 69 12.31 8.81 -6.98
CA PRO A 69 11.91 9.66 -5.87
C PRO A 69 11.93 11.16 -6.24
N GLU A 70 12.83 11.60 -7.12
CA GLU A 70 12.90 13.00 -7.57
C GLU A 70 11.68 13.42 -8.43
N ASN A 71 11.12 12.48 -9.22
CA ASN A 71 9.99 12.76 -10.13
C ASN A 71 8.67 12.14 -9.67
N LYS A 72 8.57 11.69 -8.42
CA LYS A 72 7.42 10.91 -7.91
C LYS A 72 6.08 11.62 -8.12
N ASP A 73 6.04 12.95 -7.94
CA ASP A 73 4.80 13.73 -8.00
C ASP A 73 4.30 13.82 -9.44
N ARG A 74 5.20 14.12 -10.38
CA ARG A 74 4.90 14.10 -11.83
C ARG A 74 4.44 12.72 -12.32
N ILE A 75 5.08 11.66 -11.84
CA ILE A 75 4.69 10.28 -12.17
C ILE A 75 3.28 10.00 -11.63
N ALA A 76 2.98 10.39 -10.39
CA ALA A 76 1.68 10.21 -9.77
C ALA A 76 0.56 10.94 -10.52
N ASP A 77 0.79 12.19 -10.92
CA ASP A 77 -0.16 12.98 -11.71
C ASP A 77 -0.47 12.33 -13.05
N THR A 78 0.58 11.88 -13.76
CA THR A 78 0.46 11.18 -15.05
C THR A 78 -0.31 9.88 -14.89
N MET A 79 -0.04 9.10 -13.85
CA MET A 79 -0.76 7.86 -13.55
C MET A 79 -2.22 8.11 -13.18
N ALA A 80 -2.50 9.17 -12.40
CA ALA A 80 -3.86 9.56 -12.04
C ALA A 80 -4.68 9.95 -13.28
N GLN A 81 -4.07 10.68 -14.21
CA GLN A 81 -4.68 11.00 -15.50
C GLN A 81 -4.94 9.74 -16.33
N PHE A 82 -3.96 8.85 -16.45
CA PHE A 82 -4.10 7.59 -17.18
C PHE A 82 -5.23 6.71 -16.64
N LEU A 83 -5.33 6.57 -15.31
CA LEU A 83 -6.43 5.85 -14.65
C LEU A 83 -7.80 6.48 -14.93
N ARG A 84 -7.87 7.82 -14.92
CA ARG A 84 -9.09 8.57 -15.24
C ARG A 84 -9.56 8.30 -16.66
N GLU A 85 -8.62 8.34 -17.61
CA GLU A 85 -8.91 8.23 -19.04
C GLU A 85 -9.17 6.79 -19.49
N ASN A 86 -8.51 5.79 -18.89
CA ASN A 86 -8.56 4.40 -19.36
C ASN A 86 -9.46 3.49 -18.49
N PHE A 87 -9.55 3.72 -17.19
CA PHE A 87 -10.26 2.82 -16.25
C PHE A 87 -11.55 3.41 -15.70
N LEU A 88 -11.62 4.74 -15.52
CA LEU A 88 -12.81 5.44 -15.01
C LEU A 88 -13.77 5.90 -16.12
N ILE A 89 -13.69 5.29 -17.30
CA ILE A 89 -14.60 5.61 -18.40
C ILE A 89 -16.03 5.27 -17.92
N PRO A 90 -16.96 6.24 -17.89
CA PRO A 90 -18.30 6.02 -17.36
C PRO A 90 -19.01 4.82 -18.01
N THR A 91 -18.71 4.54 -19.27
CA THR A 91 -19.27 3.43 -20.04
C THR A 91 -18.71 2.06 -19.62
N VAL A 92 -17.43 1.97 -19.21
CA VAL A 92 -16.80 0.75 -18.69
C VAL A 92 -17.27 0.49 -17.25
N VAL A 93 -17.30 1.53 -16.43
CA VAL A 93 -17.79 1.46 -15.05
C VAL A 93 -19.27 1.09 -15.03
N ALA A 94 -20.12 1.74 -15.84
CA ALA A 94 -21.54 1.41 -15.93
C ALA A 94 -21.79 -0.02 -16.44
N ARG A 95 -20.92 -0.55 -17.31
CA ARG A 95 -21.01 -1.95 -17.76
C ARG A 95 -20.66 -2.93 -16.65
N ARG A 96 -19.59 -2.65 -15.88
CA ARG A 96 -19.22 -3.46 -14.70
C ARG A 96 -20.28 -3.38 -13.60
N MET A 97 -20.85 -2.19 -13.37
CA MET A 97 -21.93 -1.98 -12.41
C MET A 97 -23.25 -2.62 -12.84
N ARG A 98 -23.58 -2.71 -14.14
CA ARG A 98 -24.77 -3.43 -14.61
C ARG A 98 -24.77 -4.93 -14.29
N HIS A 99 -23.59 -5.53 -14.16
CA HIS A 99 -23.47 -6.93 -13.75
C HIS A 99 -23.56 -7.13 -12.23
N MET A 100 -23.51 -6.05 -11.44
CA MET A 100 -23.78 -6.07 -10.01
C MET A 100 -25.22 -5.57 -9.80
N ASN A 101 -26.08 -6.37 -9.18
CA ASN A 101 -27.47 -5.98 -8.93
C ASN A 101 -27.56 -4.94 -7.79
N ILE A 102 -26.94 -3.78 -7.97
CA ILE A 102 -26.89 -2.68 -7.00
C ILE A 102 -28.30 -2.12 -6.77
N ALA A 103 -29.14 -2.12 -7.81
CA ALA A 103 -30.55 -1.74 -7.71
C ALA A 103 -31.33 -2.72 -6.82
N GLY A 104 -31.10 -4.03 -6.95
CA GLY A 104 -31.67 -5.06 -6.09
C GLY A 104 -31.16 -4.94 -4.64
N ALA A 105 -29.85 -4.78 -4.44
CA ALA A 105 -29.28 -4.59 -3.11
C ALA A 105 -29.81 -3.32 -2.40
N ALA A 106 -29.98 -2.23 -3.15
CA ALA A 106 -30.59 -1.00 -2.63
C ALA A 106 -32.10 -1.15 -2.39
N GLY A 107 -32.81 -1.89 -3.24
CA GLY A 107 -34.22 -2.22 -3.07
C GLY A 107 -34.46 -3.09 -1.83
N ASP A 108 -33.68 -4.15 -1.66
CA ASP A 108 -33.73 -5.03 -0.49
C ASP A 108 -33.39 -4.27 0.80
N PHE A 109 -32.47 -3.30 0.73
CA PHE A 109 -32.16 -2.41 1.85
C PHE A 109 -33.32 -1.48 2.22
N LEU A 110 -34.04 -0.97 1.22
CA LEU A 110 -35.19 -0.06 1.42
C LEU A 110 -36.48 -0.77 1.82
N VAL A 111 -36.68 -2.01 1.35
CA VAL A 111 -37.87 -2.83 1.63
C VAL A 111 -37.76 -3.55 2.97
N ALA A 112 -36.56 -3.68 3.53
CA ALA A 112 -36.36 -4.30 4.81
C ALA A 112 -37.09 -3.58 5.96
N PRO A 113 -37.99 -4.26 6.70
CA PRO A 113 -38.59 -3.71 7.91
C PRO A 113 -37.47 -3.44 8.94
N GLN A 114 -37.52 -2.28 9.58
CA GLN A 114 -36.42 -1.59 10.28
C GLN A 114 -35.73 -2.35 11.46
N GLY A 115 -36.02 -3.63 11.69
CA GLY A 115 -35.45 -4.45 12.78
C GLY A 115 -34.38 -5.47 12.33
N GLU A 116 -34.58 -6.20 11.24
CA GLU A 116 -33.73 -7.38 10.91
C GLU A 116 -32.52 -7.03 10.04
N THR A 117 -32.64 -6.07 9.13
CA THR A 117 -31.55 -5.73 8.18
C THR A 117 -30.44 -4.91 8.80
N ARG A 118 -30.72 -4.14 9.87
CA ARG A 118 -29.65 -3.58 10.71
C ARG A 118 -28.84 -4.73 11.32
N SER A 119 -29.46 -5.80 11.82
CA SER A 119 -28.73 -6.94 12.38
C SER A 119 -27.90 -7.69 11.32
N ARG A 120 -28.42 -7.92 10.11
CA ARG A 120 -27.66 -8.59 9.03
C ARG A 120 -26.54 -7.74 8.44
N ILE A 121 -26.74 -6.43 8.28
CA ILE A 121 -25.70 -5.54 7.74
C ILE A 121 -24.67 -5.21 8.80
N THR A 122 -25.09 -4.99 10.05
CA THR A 122 -24.13 -4.81 11.16
C THR A 122 -23.39 -6.12 11.44
N GLY A 123 -24.05 -7.28 11.32
CA GLY A 123 -23.43 -8.60 11.41
C GLY A 123 -22.43 -8.85 10.29
N GLY A 124 -22.83 -8.68 9.03
CA GLY A 124 -21.93 -8.85 7.87
C GLY A 124 -20.81 -7.82 7.82
N ALA A 125 -21.06 -6.56 8.21
CA ALA A 125 -20.01 -5.56 8.35
C ALA A 125 -19.06 -5.89 9.50
N ALA A 126 -19.56 -6.38 10.64
CA ALA A 126 -18.71 -6.81 11.75
C ALA A 126 -17.87 -8.04 11.39
N GLU A 127 -18.41 -8.96 10.60
CA GLU A 127 -17.71 -10.16 10.12
C GLU A 127 -16.61 -9.79 9.11
N LEU A 128 -16.90 -8.91 8.15
CA LEU A 128 -15.88 -8.37 7.24
C LEU A 128 -14.80 -7.56 7.98
N ILE A 129 -15.19 -6.76 8.98
CA ILE A 129 -14.24 -6.03 9.82
C ILE A 129 -13.40 -7.01 10.63
N ALA A 130 -13.99 -8.07 11.17
CA ALA A 130 -13.28 -9.12 11.92
C ALA A 130 -12.30 -9.87 11.01
N GLU A 131 -12.70 -10.24 9.81
CA GLU A 131 -11.85 -10.93 8.82
C GLU A 131 -10.68 -10.04 8.36
N VAL A 132 -10.93 -8.74 8.16
CA VAL A 132 -9.87 -7.76 7.88
C VAL A 132 -8.96 -7.60 9.10
N LEU A 133 -9.50 -7.52 10.32
CA LEU A 133 -8.71 -7.45 11.55
C LEU A 133 -7.87 -8.71 11.79
N GLU A 134 -8.40 -9.88 11.43
CA GLU A 134 -7.70 -11.17 11.54
C GLU A 134 -6.60 -11.30 10.48
N SER A 135 -6.83 -10.76 9.28
CA SER A 135 -5.81 -10.68 8.23
C SER A 135 -4.68 -9.70 8.56
N LEU A 136 -4.93 -8.72 9.44
CA LEU A 136 -3.97 -7.72 9.85
C LEU A 136 -3.29 -8.13 11.17
N ASP A 137 -2.07 -8.64 11.03
CA ASP A 137 -1.19 -9.11 12.10
C ASP A 137 -1.34 -8.35 13.47
N PRO A 138 -1.93 -8.97 14.51
CA PRO A 138 -2.27 -8.31 15.78
C PRO A 138 -1.04 -7.80 16.55
N ALA A 139 0.17 -8.27 16.20
CA ALA A 139 1.41 -7.83 16.81
C ALA A 139 1.81 -6.38 16.48
N ARG A 140 1.28 -5.76 15.41
CA ARG A 140 1.59 -4.37 15.03
C ARG A 140 0.48 -3.36 15.29
N LEU A 141 -0.79 -3.80 15.29
CA LEU A 141 -1.94 -2.90 15.38
C LEU A 141 -2.25 -2.41 16.81
N GLY A 142 -1.88 -3.18 17.84
CA GLY A 142 -2.31 -2.93 19.22
C GLY A 142 -1.92 -1.55 19.79
N THR A 143 -0.76 -1.00 19.39
CA THR A 143 -0.28 0.30 19.88
C THR A 143 -0.69 1.46 19.00
N GLN A 144 -0.75 1.29 17.67
CA GLN A 144 -1.16 2.33 16.71
C GLN A 144 -2.68 2.61 16.73
N VAL A 145 -3.51 1.58 16.86
CA VAL A 145 -4.97 1.77 16.96
C VAL A 145 -5.32 2.40 18.31
N ARG A 146 -4.64 1.98 19.39
CA ARG A 146 -4.87 2.49 20.74
C ARG A 146 -4.47 3.96 20.88
N SER A 147 -3.39 4.40 20.22
CA SER A 147 -2.98 5.81 20.23
C SER A 147 -3.94 6.67 19.40
N GLY A 148 -4.37 6.21 18.22
CA GLY A 148 -5.36 6.92 17.40
C GLY A 148 -6.73 7.05 18.09
N LEU A 149 -7.19 5.98 18.73
CA LEU A 149 -8.48 5.94 19.43
C LEU A 149 -8.46 6.83 20.69
N LYS A 150 -7.35 6.86 21.44
CA LYS A 150 -7.21 7.80 22.58
C LYS A 150 -7.26 9.26 22.14
N VAL A 151 -6.64 9.60 21.00
CA VAL A 151 -6.62 10.98 20.47
C VAL A 151 -8.01 11.38 19.96
N GLN A 152 -8.76 10.46 19.35
CA GLN A 152 -10.14 10.70 18.93
C GLN A 152 -11.09 10.83 20.13
N LEU A 153 -10.99 9.95 21.13
CA LEU A 153 -11.80 10.07 22.36
C LEU A 153 -11.46 11.32 23.17
N ALA A 154 -10.20 11.77 23.18
CA ALA A 154 -9.82 13.01 23.84
C ALA A 154 -10.36 14.27 23.13
N LYS A 155 -10.74 14.16 21.85
CA LYS A 155 -11.37 15.25 21.08
C LYS A 155 -12.90 15.23 21.15
N LEU A 156 -13.50 14.09 21.52
CA LEU A 156 -14.92 13.98 21.80
C LEU A 156 -15.15 14.49 23.22
N ASP A 157 -15.39 15.79 23.35
CA ASP A 157 -15.84 16.39 24.59
C ASP A 157 -17.25 15.85 24.87
N ILE A 158 -17.38 14.92 25.82
CA ILE A 158 -18.66 14.26 26.20
C ILE A 158 -19.53 15.21 27.05
N SER A 159 -18.98 16.36 27.42
CA SER A 159 -19.60 17.42 28.21
C SER A 159 -20.93 17.98 27.67
N PRO A 160 -21.20 18.04 26.35
CA PRO A 160 -22.49 18.51 25.83
C PRO A 160 -23.62 17.50 26.06
N VAL A 161 -23.36 16.21 25.87
CA VAL A 161 -24.38 15.14 25.97
C VAL A 161 -24.79 14.91 27.42
N LEU A 162 -23.82 14.97 28.35
CA LEU A 162 -24.11 14.86 29.78
C LEU A 162 -24.87 16.10 30.31
N ARG A 163 -24.62 17.29 29.73
CA ARG A 163 -25.40 18.51 30.03
C ARG A 163 -26.84 18.40 29.53
N GLN A 164 -27.05 17.80 28.36
CA GLN A 164 -28.35 17.71 27.73
C GLN A 164 -29.32 16.77 28.48
N ILE A 165 -28.79 15.76 29.17
CA ILE A 165 -29.57 14.90 30.07
C ILE A 165 -29.89 15.61 31.39
N HIS A 166 -28.96 16.41 31.92
CA HIS A 166 -29.20 17.20 33.15
C HIS A 166 -30.13 18.40 32.95
N SER A 167 -30.24 18.95 31.73
CA SER A 167 -31.08 20.10 31.41
C SER A 167 -32.53 19.73 31.06
N CYS A 168 -32.93 18.46 31.15
CA CYS A 168 -34.31 18.06 30.93
C CYS A 168 -35.13 18.43 32.18
N PRO A 169 -36.06 19.41 32.13
CA PRO A 169 -36.88 19.76 33.27
C PRO A 169 -37.83 18.59 33.53
N THR A 170 -37.67 17.92 34.66
CA THR A 170 -38.62 16.90 35.13
C THR A 170 -39.98 17.56 35.31
N PRO A 171 -41.05 17.12 34.62
CA PRO A 171 -42.39 17.68 34.83
C PRO A 171 -42.84 17.40 36.27
N HIS A 172 -43.15 18.48 37.00
CA HIS A 172 -43.66 18.41 38.36
C HIS A 172 -45.12 17.90 38.32
N PRO A 173 -45.52 16.90 39.14
CA PRO A 173 -46.87 16.31 39.11
C PRO A 173 -48.06 17.21 39.52
N SER A 174 -47.93 18.55 39.49
CA SER A 174 -49.02 19.49 39.83
C SER A 174 -49.85 19.98 38.64
N ASP A 175 -49.44 19.68 37.39
CA ASP A 175 -50.01 20.31 36.19
C ASP A 175 -50.90 19.37 35.35
N LEU A 176 -51.55 18.40 36.01
CA LEU A 176 -52.61 17.60 35.38
C LEU A 176 -53.93 18.37 35.46
N PRO A 177 -54.57 18.74 34.33
CA PRO A 177 -55.94 19.22 34.37
C PRO A 177 -56.83 18.05 34.75
N LEU A 178 -57.55 18.18 35.87
CA LEU A 178 -58.71 17.35 36.13
C LEU A 178 -59.77 17.67 35.07
N MET A 179 -59.90 16.80 34.08
CA MET A 179 -61.13 16.53 33.31
C MET A 179 -60.99 15.28 32.46
#